data_AF-A0A182G4K0-F1
#
_entry.id   AF-A0A182G4K0-F1
#
_cell.length_a   1.000
_cell.length_b   1.000
_cell.length_c   1.000
_cell.angle_alpha   90.00
_cell.angle_beta   90.00
_cell.angle_gamma   90.00
#
_symmetry.space_group_name_H-M   'P 1'
#
loop_
_entity.id
_entity.type
_entity.pdbx_description
1 polymer ?
#
loop_
_entity_poly.entity_id
_entity_poly.type
_entity_poly.pdbx_seq_one_letter_code
_entity_poly.pdbx_strand_id
1 'polypeptide(L)'
;MWMQADSKLIQPVQKDRAGAHSTREAELLKNQLKSEHSWRYTDVADINWSMWANFIQSSPAHAREALAKGTPPDHLLTVFRPGLENASAKLPAMRKDLQVAKTVNAGYGQKVKTLQATFDNISVLMADMKVIVNSLVEKVTEDEKLLTVVAQSASVEENEFSLSLAEGVNDCLDTDHD
;
A
#
# COMPACT_ATOMS: atom_id res chain seq x y z
N MET A 1 -77.29 -13.76 -16.60
CA MET A 1 -76.38 -12.76 -17.21
C MET A 1 -75.57 -12.02 -16.13
N TRP A 2 -75.04 -12.73 -15.13
CA TRP A 2 -74.22 -12.15 -14.03
C TRP A 2 -72.84 -12.82 -13.91
N MET A 3 -72.68 -14.06 -14.38
CA MET A 3 -71.40 -14.79 -14.35
C MET A 3 -70.35 -14.29 -15.38
N GLN A 4 -70.72 -13.46 -16.35
CA GLN A 4 -69.78 -12.93 -17.35
C GLN A 4 -69.17 -11.57 -16.97
N ALA A 5 -69.65 -10.94 -15.89
CA ALA A 5 -69.13 -9.66 -15.40
C ALA A 5 -67.96 -9.84 -14.41
N ASP A 6 -67.99 -10.92 -13.61
CA ASP A 6 -66.95 -11.19 -12.59
C ASP A 6 -65.59 -11.57 -13.18
N SER A 7 -65.56 -12.16 -14.39
CA SER A 7 -64.30 -12.55 -15.03
C SER A 7 -63.51 -11.37 -15.61
N LYS A 8 -64.11 -10.17 -15.66
CA LYS A 8 -63.46 -8.96 -16.22
C LYS A 8 -63.01 -7.94 -15.16
N LEU A 9 -63.34 -8.14 -13.89
CA LEU A 9 -62.96 -7.23 -12.78
C LEU A 9 -61.71 -7.69 -12.02
N ILE A 10 -61.24 -8.92 -12.25
CA ILE A 10 -59.99 -9.43 -11.70
C ILE A 10 -58.92 -9.26 -12.78
N GLN A 11 -58.06 -8.26 -12.65
CA GLN A 11 -56.89 -8.15 -13.52
C GLN A 11 -56.12 -9.47 -13.47
N PRO A 12 -55.81 -10.11 -14.61
CA PRO A 12 -55.00 -11.31 -14.61
C PRO A 12 -53.59 -10.93 -14.15
N VAL A 13 -53.29 -11.24 -12.89
CA VAL A 13 -51.92 -11.24 -12.37
C VAL A 13 -51.12 -12.17 -13.28
N GLN A 14 -50.09 -11.66 -13.95
CA GLN A 14 -49.21 -12.49 -14.79
C GLN A 14 -48.46 -13.47 -13.89
N LYS A 15 -49.02 -14.66 -13.73
CA LYS A 15 -48.38 -15.80 -13.09
C LYS A 15 -47.57 -16.53 -14.14
N ASP A 16 -46.30 -16.78 -13.86
CA ASP A 16 -45.49 -17.63 -14.72
C ASP A 16 -45.98 -19.09 -14.65
N ARG A 17 -45.58 -19.95 -15.60
CA ARG A 17 -46.02 -21.34 -15.77
C ARG A 17 -45.85 -22.24 -14.53
N ALA A 18 -45.15 -21.78 -13.50
CA ALA A 18 -44.96 -22.46 -12.21
C ALA A 18 -45.83 -21.89 -11.06
N GLY A 19 -46.74 -20.96 -11.31
CA GLY A 19 -47.61 -20.34 -10.28
C GLY A 19 -46.92 -19.29 -9.41
N ALA A 20 -45.65 -18.99 -9.66
CA ALA A 20 -44.93 -17.89 -9.04
C ALA A 20 -45.32 -16.54 -9.69
N HIS A 21 -45.38 -15.48 -8.88
CA HIS A 21 -45.52 -14.11 -9.38
C HIS A 21 -44.31 -13.75 -10.25
N SER A 22 -44.50 -12.95 -11.30
CA SER A 22 -43.43 -12.53 -12.20
C SER A 22 -42.25 -11.97 -11.39
N THR A 23 -41.10 -12.64 -11.45
CA THR A 23 -39.86 -12.24 -10.76
C THR A 23 -39.45 -10.80 -11.08
N ARG A 24 -39.82 -10.31 -12.27
CA ARG A 24 -39.61 -8.93 -12.70
C ARG A 24 -40.46 -7.93 -11.93
N GLU A 25 -41.72 -8.25 -11.65
CA GLU A 25 -42.59 -7.36 -10.87
C GLU A 25 -42.12 -7.26 -9.42
N ALA A 26 -41.64 -8.38 -8.85
CA ALA A 26 -41.11 -8.41 -7.47
C ALA A 26 -39.88 -7.52 -7.33
N GLU A 27 -39.00 -7.56 -8.33
CA GLU A 27 -37.80 -6.74 -8.38
C GLU A 27 -38.12 -5.25 -8.55
N LEU A 28 -39.12 -4.91 -9.38
CA LEU A 28 -39.60 -3.52 -9.52
C LEU A 28 -40.17 -3.00 -8.20
N LEU A 29 -41.00 -3.79 -7.52
CA LEU A 29 -41.55 -3.42 -6.22
C LEU A 29 -40.46 -3.29 -5.16
N LYS A 30 -39.46 -4.16 -5.15
CA LYS A 30 -38.29 -4.05 -4.27
C LYS A 30 -37.59 -2.71 -4.46
N ASN A 31 -37.32 -2.32 -5.70
CA ASN A 31 -36.65 -1.06 -6.01
C ASN A 31 -37.50 0.15 -5.61
N GLN A 32 -38.82 0.08 -5.81
CA GLN A 32 -39.75 1.09 -5.33
C GLN A 32 -39.69 1.23 -3.80
N LEU A 33 -39.81 0.12 -3.05
CA LEU A 33 -39.73 0.13 -1.59
C LEU A 33 -38.40 0.72 -1.10
N LYS A 34 -37.28 0.39 -1.74
CA LYS A 34 -35.97 0.97 -1.43
C LYS A 34 -35.96 2.47 -1.66
N SER A 35 -36.51 2.96 -2.77
CA SER A 35 -36.56 4.40 -3.04
C SER A 35 -37.42 5.15 -2.02
N GLU A 36 -38.58 4.61 -1.64
CA GLU A 36 -39.54 5.29 -0.76
C GLU A 36 -39.14 5.24 0.72
N HIS A 37 -38.44 4.17 1.15
CA HIS A 37 -38.17 3.91 2.57
C HIS A 37 -36.67 3.93 2.94
N SER A 38 -35.76 4.17 2.00
CA SER A 38 -34.30 4.23 2.25
C SER A 38 -33.89 5.29 3.27
N TRP A 39 -34.60 6.41 3.34
CA TRP A 39 -34.36 7.47 4.33
C TRP A 39 -34.60 7.00 5.77
N ARG A 40 -35.49 6.01 5.95
CA ARG A 40 -35.85 5.44 7.25
C ARG A 40 -35.00 4.22 7.59
N TYR A 41 -34.69 3.39 6.60
CA TYR A 41 -33.97 2.12 6.76
C TYR A 41 -32.67 2.12 5.95
N THR A 42 -31.59 2.60 6.57
CA THR A 42 -30.32 2.92 5.89
C THR A 42 -29.33 1.75 5.80
N ASP A 43 -29.55 0.65 6.50
CA ASP A 43 -28.58 -0.46 6.61
C ASP A 43 -29.29 -1.83 6.59
N VAL A 44 -30.09 -2.06 5.55
CA VAL A 44 -30.87 -3.29 5.40
C VAL A 44 -30.37 -4.04 4.16
N ALA A 45 -29.98 -5.30 4.36
CA ALA A 45 -29.52 -6.18 3.29
C ALA A 45 -30.57 -6.33 2.18
N ASP A 46 -30.11 -6.42 0.92
CA ASP A 46 -31.00 -6.46 -0.26
C ASP A 46 -32.02 -7.61 -0.21
N ILE A 47 -31.62 -8.76 0.35
CA ILE A 47 -32.49 -9.92 0.52
C ILE A 47 -33.73 -9.62 1.37
N ASN A 48 -33.62 -8.75 2.37
CA ASN A 48 -34.74 -8.40 3.24
C ASN A 48 -35.74 -7.49 2.51
N TRP A 49 -35.25 -6.64 1.59
CA TRP A 49 -36.12 -5.89 0.68
C TRP A 49 -36.87 -6.81 -0.28
N SER A 50 -36.20 -7.84 -0.80
CA SER A 50 -36.85 -8.87 -1.63
C SER A 50 -37.92 -9.63 -0.85
N MET A 51 -37.67 -9.98 0.42
CA MET A 51 -38.66 -10.63 1.28
C MET A 51 -39.90 -9.75 1.51
N TRP A 52 -39.72 -8.46 1.74
CA TRP A 52 -40.84 -7.53 1.90
C TRP A 52 -41.64 -7.36 0.59
N ALA A 53 -40.96 -7.21 -0.54
CA ALA A 53 -41.61 -7.14 -1.85
C ALA A 53 -42.43 -8.42 -2.15
N ASN A 54 -41.85 -9.59 -1.90
CA ASN A 54 -42.54 -10.87 -2.08
C ASN A 54 -43.76 -11.01 -1.16
N PHE A 55 -43.67 -10.54 0.09
CA PHE A 55 -44.80 -10.54 1.02
C PHE A 55 -45.97 -9.69 0.47
N ILE A 56 -45.68 -8.47 0.00
CA ILE A 56 -46.70 -7.59 -0.59
C ILE A 56 -47.31 -8.23 -1.83
N GLN A 57 -46.51 -8.83 -2.71
CA GLN A 57 -47.04 -9.50 -3.91
C GLN A 57 -47.90 -10.71 -3.60
N SER A 58 -47.53 -11.49 -2.59
CA SER A 58 -48.35 -12.62 -2.13
C SER A 58 -49.67 -12.20 -1.48
N SER A 59 -49.82 -10.92 -1.12
CA SER A 59 -51.02 -10.37 -0.49
C SER A 59 -52.12 -10.04 -1.51
N PRO A 60 -53.39 -9.97 -1.07
CA PRO A 60 -54.52 -9.60 -1.94
C PRO A 60 -54.31 -8.25 -2.64
N ALA A 61 -54.68 -8.15 -3.92
CA ALA A 61 -54.41 -6.98 -4.77
C ALA A 61 -54.85 -5.65 -4.16
N HIS A 62 -56.01 -5.61 -3.52
CA HIS A 62 -56.56 -4.42 -2.87
C HIS A 62 -55.75 -3.92 -1.66
N ALA A 63 -54.97 -4.79 -1.02
CA ALA A 63 -54.18 -4.46 0.16
C ALA A 63 -52.73 -4.07 -0.18
N ARG A 64 -52.25 -4.38 -1.39
CA ARG A 64 -50.83 -4.25 -1.77
C ARG A 64 -50.31 -2.82 -1.65
N GLU A 65 -51.08 -1.84 -2.11
CA GLU A 65 -50.67 -0.43 -2.06
C GLU A 65 -50.57 0.07 -0.61
N ALA A 66 -51.51 -0.31 0.24
CA ALA A 66 -51.48 0.03 1.66
C ALA A 66 -50.26 -0.61 2.36
N LEU A 67 -49.96 -1.88 2.04
CA LEU A 67 -48.81 -2.59 2.60
C LEU A 67 -47.47 -2.02 2.10
N ALA A 68 -47.40 -1.49 0.87
CA ALA A 68 -46.20 -0.86 0.33
C ALA A 68 -45.88 0.49 0.99
N LYS A 69 -46.91 1.26 1.36
CA LYS A 69 -46.76 2.54 2.10
C LYS A 69 -46.52 2.34 3.60
N GLY A 70 -46.82 1.16 4.11
CA GLY A 70 -46.74 0.81 5.52
C GLY A 70 -45.33 0.42 5.98
N THR A 71 -45.27 -0.25 7.13
CA THR A 71 -44.03 -0.81 7.66
C THR A 71 -43.77 -2.22 7.12
N PRO A 72 -42.51 -2.71 7.18
CA PRO A 72 -42.21 -4.10 6.91
C PRO A 72 -43.04 -5.05 7.79
N PRO A 73 -43.29 -6.29 7.32
CA PRO A 73 -43.94 -7.33 8.10
C PRO A 73 -43.22 -7.60 9.43
N ASP A 74 -43.97 -8.05 10.45
CA ASP A 74 -43.47 -8.22 11.81
C ASP A 74 -42.19 -9.06 11.91
N HIS A 75 -42.08 -10.12 11.10
CA HIS A 75 -40.91 -11.00 11.06
C HIS A 75 -39.65 -10.34 10.47
N LEU A 76 -39.79 -9.19 9.79
CA LEU A 76 -38.68 -8.40 9.22
C LEU A 76 -38.38 -7.13 10.04
N LEU A 77 -39.21 -6.76 11.03
CA LEU A 77 -38.99 -5.53 11.81
C LEU A 77 -37.64 -5.50 12.54
N THR A 78 -37.10 -6.67 12.92
CA THR A 78 -35.81 -6.77 13.62
C THR A 78 -34.62 -6.35 12.76
N VAL A 79 -34.72 -6.50 11.44
CA VAL A 79 -33.68 -6.15 10.47
C VAL A 79 -33.92 -4.79 9.83
N PHE A 80 -35.17 -4.32 9.76
CA PHE A 80 -35.52 -2.96 9.35
C PHE A 80 -35.57 -1.99 10.54
N ARG A 81 -34.41 -1.76 11.18
CA ARG A 81 -34.31 -0.80 12.29
C ARG A 81 -34.05 0.62 11.78
N PRO A 82 -34.73 1.65 12.33
CA PRO A 82 -34.44 3.05 12.01
C PRO A 82 -32.99 3.42 12.32
N GLY A 83 -32.31 4.10 11.40
CA GLY A 83 -30.85 4.31 11.42
C GLY A 83 -30.27 5.09 12.62
N LEU A 84 -31.10 5.72 13.46
CA LEU A 84 -30.68 6.56 14.58
C LEU A 84 -29.98 5.78 15.71
N GLU A 85 -30.38 4.53 15.97
CA GLU A 85 -29.77 3.72 17.03
C GLU A 85 -28.41 3.12 16.61
N ASN A 86 -28.20 2.90 15.32
CA ASN A 86 -26.99 2.27 14.79
C ASN A 86 -25.79 3.24 14.68
N ALA A 87 -26.03 4.55 14.56
CA ALA A 87 -24.96 5.55 14.47
C ALA A 87 -24.15 5.67 15.79
N SER A 88 -24.84 5.64 16.94
CA SER A 88 -24.20 5.74 18.27
C SER A 88 -23.31 4.55 18.61
N ALA A 89 -23.61 3.35 18.12
CA ALA A 89 -22.77 2.17 18.30
C ALA A 89 -21.58 2.11 17.30
N LYS A 90 -21.77 2.65 16.10
CA LYS A 90 -20.73 2.66 15.03
C LYS A 90 -19.63 3.71 15.29
N LEU A 91 -19.97 4.85 15.87
CA LEU A 91 -18.99 5.92 16.15
C LEU A 91 -17.85 5.48 17.10
N PRO A 92 -18.09 4.78 18.23
CA PRO A 92 -17.03 4.24 19.08
C PRO A 92 -16.12 3.25 18.37
N ALA A 93 -16.67 2.34 17.55
CA ALA A 93 -15.90 1.37 16.79
C ALA A 93 -14.97 2.08 15.79
N MET A 94 -15.51 3.02 15.00
CA MET A 94 -14.71 3.82 14.07
C MET A 94 -13.61 4.62 14.77
N ARG A 95 -13.86 5.17 15.96
CA ARG A 95 -12.82 5.88 16.75
C ARG A 95 -11.69 4.94 17.16
N LYS A 96 -12.02 3.72 17.58
CA LYS A 96 -11.02 2.70 17.93
C LYS A 96 -10.19 2.31 16.71
N ASP A 97 -10.82 2.07 15.58
CA ASP A 97 -10.15 1.73 14.32
C ASP A 97 -9.20 2.87 13.88
N LEU A 98 -9.66 4.12 13.98
CA LEU A 98 -8.84 5.28 13.67
C LEU A 98 -7.64 5.43 14.63
N GLN A 99 -7.82 5.12 15.91
CA GLN A 99 -6.72 5.12 16.88
C GLN A 99 -5.68 4.04 16.57
N VAL A 100 -6.12 2.84 16.18
CA VAL A 100 -5.22 1.77 15.74
C VAL A 100 -4.47 2.21 14.49
N ALA A 101 -5.16 2.73 13.47
CA ALA A 101 -4.53 3.22 12.25
C ALA A 101 -3.50 4.33 12.52
N LYS A 102 -3.82 5.28 13.41
CA LYS A 102 -2.89 6.35 13.82
C LYS A 102 -1.63 5.78 14.49
N THR A 103 -1.79 4.79 15.36
CA THR A 103 -0.68 4.15 16.07
C THR A 103 0.23 3.38 15.10
N VAL A 104 -0.37 2.62 14.19
CA VAL A 104 0.37 1.89 13.14
C VAL A 104 1.15 2.86 12.26
N ASN A 105 0.51 3.96 11.83
CA ASN A 105 1.15 4.95 10.98
C ASN A 105 2.30 5.67 11.69
N ALA A 106 2.15 6.00 12.97
CA ALA A 106 3.23 6.53 13.78
C ALA A 106 4.42 5.55 13.88
N GLY A 107 4.14 4.25 14.03
CA GLY A 107 5.15 3.19 14.03
C GLY A 107 5.92 3.10 12.72
N TYR A 108 5.22 3.17 11.57
CA TYR A 108 5.89 3.24 10.26
C TYR A 108 6.71 4.50 10.09
N GLY A 109 6.18 5.66 10.51
CA GLY A 109 6.92 6.92 10.47
C GLY A 109 8.25 6.86 11.24
N GLN A 110 8.27 6.19 12.40
CA GLN A 110 9.51 6.00 13.15
C GLN A 110 10.50 5.09 12.41
N LYS A 111 10.03 3.98 11.82
CA LYS A 111 10.89 3.07 11.04
C LYS A 111 11.52 3.78 9.83
N VAL A 112 10.76 4.62 9.14
CA VAL A 112 11.27 5.41 8.01
C VAL A 112 12.37 6.37 8.46
N LYS A 113 12.18 7.07 9.57
CA LYS A 113 13.21 7.97 10.13
C LYS A 113 14.48 7.21 10.52
N THR A 114 14.35 6.05 11.15
CA THR A 114 15.50 5.20 11.48
C THR A 114 16.24 4.76 10.22
N LEU A 115 15.52 4.31 9.19
CA LEU A 115 16.13 3.89 7.93
C LEU A 115 16.85 5.04 7.23
N GLN A 116 16.26 6.24 7.25
CA GLN A 116 16.88 7.45 6.71
C GLN A 116 18.19 7.77 7.43
N ALA A 117 18.20 7.76 8.77
CA ALA A 117 19.42 8.00 9.55
C ALA A 117 20.50 6.94 9.26
N THR A 118 20.13 5.67 9.08
CA THR A 118 21.07 4.62 8.68
C THR A 118 21.68 4.90 7.30
N PHE A 119 20.87 5.35 6.34
CA PHE A 119 21.35 5.69 5.00
C PHE A 119 22.32 6.88 5.03
N ASP A 120 22.01 7.90 5.83
CA ASP A 120 22.88 9.06 6.02
C ASP A 120 24.24 8.62 6.62
N ASN A 121 24.23 7.74 7.61
CA ASN A 121 25.46 7.18 8.20
C ASN A 121 26.29 6.38 7.17
N ILE A 122 25.64 5.55 6.35
CA ILE A 122 26.33 4.81 5.27
C ILE A 122 26.97 5.77 4.26
N SER A 123 26.29 6.87 3.95
CA SER A 123 26.80 7.88 3.03
C SER A 123 28.07 8.56 3.57
N VAL A 124 28.12 8.86 4.87
CA VAL A 124 29.33 9.37 5.53
C VAL A 124 30.46 8.36 5.46
N LEU A 125 30.21 7.09 5.82
CA LEU A 125 31.22 6.04 5.75
C LEU A 125 31.77 5.82 4.34
N MET A 126 30.92 5.90 3.32
CA MET A 126 31.36 5.83 1.92
C MET A 126 32.26 7.01 1.53
N ALA A 127 31.97 8.22 2.02
CA ALA A 127 32.81 9.39 1.78
C ALA A 127 34.21 9.20 2.41
N ASP A 128 34.26 8.74 3.66
CA ASP A 128 35.53 8.44 4.35
C ASP A 128 36.33 7.36 3.62
N MET A 129 35.66 6.28 3.21
CA MET A 129 36.29 5.20 2.46
C MET A 129 36.87 5.69 1.12
N LYS A 130 36.18 6.61 0.44
CA LYS A 130 36.68 7.23 -0.80
C LYS A 130 37.96 8.03 -0.56
N VAL A 131 38.06 8.77 0.54
CA VAL A 131 39.28 9.51 0.90
C VAL A 131 40.46 8.55 1.11
N ILE A 132 40.24 7.46 1.85
CA ILE A 132 41.27 6.45 2.10
C ILE A 132 41.74 5.81 0.78
N VAL A 133 40.81 5.41 -0.08
CA VAL A 133 41.14 4.82 -1.39
C VAL A 133 41.96 5.79 -2.23
N ASN A 134 41.58 7.06 -2.31
CA ASN A 134 42.34 8.06 -3.06
C ASN A 134 43.76 8.22 -2.52
N SER A 135 43.92 8.29 -1.19
CA SER A 135 45.24 8.40 -0.56
C SER A 135 46.12 7.18 -0.85
N LEU A 136 45.56 5.97 -0.83
CA LEU A 136 46.29 4.74 -1.17
C LEU A 136 46.71 4.72 -2.65
N VAL A 137 45.84 5.15 -3.55
CA VAL A 137 46.15 5.25 -4.98
C VAL A 137 47.30 6.25 -5.21
N GLU A 138 47.26 7.40 -4.55
CA GLU A 138 48.34 8.38 -4.61
C GLU A 138 49.67 7.80 -4.10
N LYS A 139 49.63 7.09 -2.96
CA LYS A 139 50.81 6.43 -2.38
C LYS A 139 51.43 5.39 -3.30
N VAL A 140 50.61 4.49 -3.86
CA VAL A 140 51.07 3.49 -4.83
C VAL A 140 51.73 4.15 -6.04
N THR A 141 51.12 5.22 -6.55
CA THR A 141 51.66 5.96 -7.70
C THR A 141 52.99 6.66 -7.37
N GLU A 142 53.15 7.19 -6.16
CA GLU A 142 54.39 7.78 -5.66
C GLU A 142 55.50 6.72 -5.56
N ASP A 143 55.19 5.58 -4.96
CA ASP A 143 56.14 4.48 -4.77
C ASP A 143 56.59 3.87 -6.11
N GLU A 144 55.69 3.71 -7.08
CA GLU A 144 56.05 3.27 -8.44
C GLU A 144 57.03 4.23 -9.13
N LYS A 145 56.82 5.55 -8.97
CA LYS A 145 57.75 6.56 -9.51
C LYS A 145 59.11 6.47 -8.83
N LEU A 146 59.15 6.33 -7.50
CA LEU A 146 60.39 6.17 -6.75
C LEU A 146 61.14 4.90 -7.18
N LEU A 147 60.46 3.77 -7.31
CA LEU A 147 61.05 2.52 -7.79
C LEU A 147 61.64 2.67 -9.19
N THR A 148 60.97 3.41 -10.09
CA THR A 148 61.47 3.68 -11.44
C THR A 148 62.77 4.51 -11.39
N VAL A 149 62.82 5.56 -10.56
CA VAL A 149 64.02 6.39 -10.38
C VAL A 149 65.17 5.60 -9.77
N VAL A 150 64.89 4.76 -8.78
CA VAL A 150 65.88 3.87 -8.16
C VAL A 150 66.42 2.87 -9.18
N ALA A 151 65.55 2.26 -9.99
CA ALA A 151 65.97 1.34 -11.04
C ALA A 151 66.89 2.01 -12.07
N GLN A 152 66.59 3.26 -12.46
CA GLN A 152 67.45 4.04 -13.35
C GLN A 152 68.80 4.39 -12.71
N SER A 153 68.81 4.73 -11.42
CA SER A 153 70.04 5.07 -10.69
C SER A 153 70.93 3.86 -10.43
N ALA A 154 70.33 2.69 -10.19
CA ALA A 154 71.05 1.43 -10.03
C ALA A 154 71.72 0.94 -11.33
N SER A 155 71.26 1.43 -12.49
CA SER A 155 71.85 1.12 -13.80
C SER A 155 73.06 1.99 -14.16
N VAL A 156 73.47 2.92 -13.28
CA VAL A 156 74.71 3.70 -13.46
C VAL A 156 75.89 2.78 -13.15
N GLU A 157 76.42 2.12 -14.17
CA GLU A 157 77.69 1.39 -14.11
C GLU A 157 78.88 2.36 -14.10
N GLU A 158 79.98 1.97 -13.43
CA GLU A 158 81.25 2.70 -13.51
C GLU A 158 81.65 2.86 -14.98
N ASN A 159 81.77 4.12 -15.41
CA ASN A 159 82.27 4.42 -16.74
C ASN A 159 83.81 4.34 -16.77
N GLU A 160 84.36 4.31 -17.98
CA GLU A 160 85.80 4.24 -18.22
C GLU A 160 86.57 5.39 -17.52
N PHE A 161 85.93 6.55 -17.35
CA PHE A 161 86.49 7.68 -16.62
C PHE A 161 86.60 7.40 -15.10
N SER A 162 85.57 6.85 -14.46
CA SER A 162 85.63 6.44 -13.04
C SER A 162 86.69 5.36 -12.79
N LEU A 163 86.83 4.41 -13.71
CA LEU A 163 87.88 3.39 -13.63
C LEU A 163 89.28 4.01 -13.75
N SER A 164 89.49 4.90 -14.74
CA SER A 164 90.78 5.60 -14.88
C SER A 164 91.11 6.51 -13.70
N LEU A 165 90.11 7.11 -13.06
CA LEU A 165 90.30 7.94 -11.87
C LEU A 165 90.70 7.08 -10.67
N ALA A 166 90.08 5.92 -10.48
CA ALA A 166 90.43 4.97 -9.43
C ALA A 166 91.86 4.43 -9.60
N GLU A 167 92.28 4.13 -10.83
CA GLU A 167 93.65 3.72 -11.14
C GLU A 167 94.68 4.85 -10.91
N GLY A 168 94.25 6.11 -11.00
CA GLY A 168 95.09 7.29 -10.78
C GLY A 168 95.28 7.71 -9.31
N VAL A 169 94.47 7.16 -8.39
CA VAL A 169 94.59 7.44 -6.95
C VAL A 169 95.51 6.39 -6.33
N ASN A 170 96.79 6.71 -6.22
CA ASN A 170 97.74 5.93 -5.43
C ASN A 170 97.81 6.48 -4.01
N ASP A 171 97.96 5.59 -3.02
CA ASP A 171 98.23 5.95 -1.63
C ASP A 171 99.47 6.85 -1.59
N CYS A 172 99.26 8.13 -1.26
CA CYS A 172 100.35 9.05 -0.99
C CYS A 172 100.93 8.66 0.36
N LEU A 173 102.21 8.30 0.40
CA LEU A 173 102.94 8.13 1.66
C LEU A 173 102.85 9.45 2.44
N ASP A 174 102.30 9.39 3.66
CA ASP A 174 102.29 10.50 4.60
C ASP A 174 103.74 10.78 5.01
N THR A 175 104.35 11.77 4.35
CA THR A 175 105.77 12.13 4.53
C THR A 175 105.99 13.18 5.61
N ASP A 176 104.96 13.49 6.40
CA ASP A 176 105.02 14.59 7.36
C ASP A 176 105.06 14.11 8.83
N HIS A 177 105.22 12.79 9.04
CA HIS A 177 105.31 12.21 10.38
C HIS A 177 106.74 11.76 10.74
N ASP A 178 107.61 12.75 11.00
CA ASP A 178 108.85 12.61 11.78
C ASP A 178 108.69 13.27 13.17
#